data_AF-A0AAV2CS62-F1
#
_entry.id   AF-A0AAV2CS62-F1
#
_cell.length_a   1.000
_cell.length_b   1.000
_cell.length_c   1.000
_cell.angle_alpha   90.00
_cell.angle_beta   90.00
_cell.angle_gamma   90.00
#
_symmetry.space_group_name_H-M   'P 1'
#
loop_
_entity.id
_entity.type
_entity.pdbx_description
1 polymer ?
#
loop_
_entity_poly.entity_id
_entity_poly.type
_entity_poly.pdbx_seq_one_letter_code
_entity_poly.pdbx_strand_id
1 'polypeptide(L)'
;MAVSRLALAAIVIAALLHSSAAQTTHTVGGTTGWTIPRGGESVYSNWAAGNSFAVGDILVFNFAAGAHDVTQVNKADYDSCSAANPMMTSTTGPARITLSSSGEHYFICGVPGHCSAGQKVTVNVLASTTASSPAPAPVTPSSPAPRRALTPTSAPTPSTSPVSGDFPSSAPARTPSTSPVSGDVPTSAPAPSARSPMTYTVGDSFGWNIPTNGATLFQNWAAGKDFMVGDILVFNYTAGAHNVAEVISDAYTACTTTNPISLDSNPPSRITLTTAGEHFYLCAVPGHCSAGQQLSINVAGAASSTPGTPSPSGSTTPSSPAGDVAPPSPNSATSVAGVSAAAFLSVFVALLL
;
A
#
# COMPACT_ATOMS: atom_id res chain seq x y z
N MET A 1 -27.98 -0.52 47.14
CA MET A 1 -26.69 -1.11 46.69
C MET A 1 -26.84 -2.30 45.74
N ALA A 2 -27.82 -3.20 45.90
CA ALA A 2 -27.98 -4.38 45.02
C ALA A 2 -28.30 -4.04 43.55
N VAL A 3 -29.18 -3.06 43.31
CA VAL A 3 -29.63 -2.67 41.95
C VAL A 3 -28.50 -2.07 41.09
N SER A 4 -27.57 -1.36 41.74
CA SER A 4 -26.39 -0.77 41.08
C SER A 4 -25.34 -1.82 40.70
N ARG A 5 -25.24 -2.93 41.46
CA ARG A 5 -24.36 -4.05 41.13
C ARG A 5 -24.88 -4.89 39.97
N LEU A 6 -26.20 -5.07 39.87
CA LEU A 6 -26.85 -5.73 38.73
C LEU A 6 -26.73 -4.91 37.44
N ALA A 7 -26.87 -3.58 37.53
CA ALA A 7 -26.69 -2.68 36.37
C ALA A 7 -25.24 -2.65 35.87
N LEU A 8 -24.25 -2.60 36.77
CA LEU A 8 -22.83 -2.71 36.39
C LEU A 8 -22.50 -4.06 35.76
N ALA A 9 -23.04 -5.16 36.30
CA ALA A 9 -22.82 -6.49 35.74
C ALA A 9 -23.40 -6.62 34.32
N ALA A 10 -24.58 -6.04 34.05
CA ALA A 10 -25.18 -6.05 32.71
C ALA A 10 -24.38 -5.23 31.68
N ILE A 11 -23.81 -4.08 32.09
CA ILE A 11 -22.97 -3.25 31.22
C ILE A 11 -21.63 -3.95 30.91
N VAL A 12 -21.04 -4.65 31.89
CA VAL A 12 -19.82 -5.45 31.68
C VAL A 12 -20.09 -6.64 30.75
N ILE A 13 -21.23 -7.31 30.87
CA ILE A 13 -21.61 -8.42 29.97
C ILE A 13 -21.89 -7.92 28.54
N ALA A 14 -22.56 -6.78 28.39
CA ALA A 14 -22.78 -6.15 27.07
C ALA A 14 -21.47 -5.68 26.42
N ALA A 15 -20.51 -5.20 27.22
CA ALA A 15 -19.17 -4.84 26.76
C ALA A 15 -18.25 -6.06 26.51
N LEU A 16 -18.64 -7.27 26.89
CA LEU A 16 -17.93 -8.51 26.54
C LEU A 16 -18.47 -9.17 25.27
N LEU A 17 -19.59 -8.70 24.73
CA LEU A 17 -20.14 -9.09 23.42
C LEU A 17 -19.51 -8.30 22.27
N HIS A 18 -18.23 -7.91 22.39
CA HIS A 18 -17.48 -7.45 21.23
C HIS A 18 -17.33 -8.63 20.27
N SER A 19 -18.05 -8.59 19.16
CA SER A 19 -18.00 -9.57 18.09
C SER A 19 -16.56 -9.76 17.63
N SER A 20 -15.89 -10.81 18.12
CA SER A 20 -14.71 -11.34 17.48
C SER A 20 -15.18 -11.90 16.14
N ALA A 21 -14.86 -11.22 15.04
CA ALA A 21 -14.98 -11.82 13.72
C ALA A 21 -14.06 -13.04 13.71
N ALA A 22 -14.66 -14.23 13.85
CA ALA A 22 -13.91 -15.47 13.82
C ALA A 22 -13.36 -15.64 12.41
N GLN A 23 -12.05 -15.89 12.30
CA GLN A 23 -11.40 -16.30 11.07
C GLN A 23 -12.14 -17.53 10.52
N THR A 24 -12.81 -17.36 9.38
CA THR A 24 -13.58 -18.43 8.73
C THR A 24 -12.70 -19.11 7.68
N THR A 25 -12.86 -20.43 7.53
CA THR A 25 -12.17 -21.21 6.50
C THR A 25 -13.16 -21.61 5.41
N HIS A 26 -12.88 -21.21 4.17
CA HIS A 26 -13.69 -21.53 2.99
C HIS A 26 -12.95 -22.55 2.12
N THR A 27 -13.53 -23.75 1.97
CA THR A 27 -12.98 -24.76 1.05
C THR A 27 -13.46 -24.46 -0.37
N VAL A 28 -12.54 -24.07 -1.24
CA VAL A 28 -12.83 -23.65 -2.62
C VAL A 28 -13.39 -24.82 -3.42
N GLY A 29 -14.55 -24.60 -4.04
CA GLY A 29 -15.28 -25.63 -4.80
C GLY A 29 -16.01 -26.68 -3.94
N GLY A 30 -15.93 -26.58 -2.60
CA GLY A 30 -16.58 -27.52 -1.68
C GLY A 30 -16.14 -28.96 -1.92
N THR A 31 -17.10 -29.85 -2.16
CA THR A 31 -16.85 -31.28 -2.46
C THR A 31 -16.20 -31.50 -3.84
N THR A 32 -16.31 -30.54 -4.75
CA THR A 32 -15.64 -30.60 -6.07
C THR A 32 -14.13 -30.40 -5.93
N GLY A 33 -13.70 -29.63 -4.93
CA GLY A 33 -12.31 -29.23 -4.74
C GLY A 33 -11.80 -28.27 -5.82
N TRP A 34 -10.47 -28.13 -5.91
CA TRP A 34 -9.80 -27.31 -6.91
C TRP A 34 -9.30 -28.18 -8.08
N THR A 35 -10.15 -28.33 -9.08
CA THR A 35 -9.91 -29.11 -10.30
C THR A 35 -10.41 -28.39 -11.56
N ILE A 36 -10.21 -28.97 -12.75
CA ILE A 36 -10.84 -28.48 -13.98
C ILE A 36 -12.34 -28.81 -13.94
N PRO A 37 -13.23 -27.81 -13.88
CA PRO A 37 -14.66 -28.07 -13.66
C PRO A 37 -15.35 -28.51 -14.96
N ARG A 38 -16.10 -29.63 -14.91
CA ARG A 38 -16.92 -30.08 -16.06
C ARG A 38 -18.02 -29.09 -16.45
N GLY A 39 -18.44 -28.20 -15.54
CA GLY A 39 -19.43 -27.14 -15.78
C GLY A 39 -18.83 -25.78 -16.17
N GLY A 40 -17.53 -25.74 -16.50
CA GLY A 40 -16.81 -24.50 -16.80
C GLY A 40 -16.67 -23.58 -15.58
N GLU A 41 -16.36 -22.30 -15.85
CA GLU A 41 -16.08 -21.29 -14.82
C GLU A 41 -17.22 -21.08 -13.81
N SER A 42 -18.47 -21.39 -14.21
CA SER A 42 -19.66 -21.20 -13.38
C SER A 42 -19.61 -21.96 -12.05
N VAL A 43 -18.86 -23.06 -11.97
CA VAL A 43 -18.74 -23.86 -10.74
C VAL A 43 -18.13 -23.03 -9.61
N TYR A 44 -17.04 -22.30 -9.89
CA TYR A 44 -16.36 -21.53 -8.87
C TYR A 44 -17.01 -20.18 -8.62
N SER A 45 -17.59 -19.55 -9.63
CA SER A 45 -18.34 -18.30 -9.42
C SER A 45 -19.62 -18.53 -8.61
N ASN A 46 -20.35 -19.63 -8.83
CA ASN A 46 -21.49 -20.02 -7.99
C ASN A 46 -21.06 -20.36 -6.56
N TRP A 47 -19.95 -21.07 -6.41
CA TRP A 47 -19.39 -21.34 -5.08
C TRP A 47 -19.04 -20.02 -4.36
N ALA A 48 -18.36 -19.09 -5.04
CA ALA A 48 -17.98 -17.81 -4.47
C ALA A 48 -19.22 -16.98 -4.09
N ALA A 49 -20.26 -16.96 -4.92
CA ALA A 49 -21.52 -16.27 -4.65
C ALA A 49 -22.28 -16.83 -3.42
N GLY A 50 -22.05 -18.10 -3.07
CA GLY A 50 -22.61 -18.72 -1.87
C GLY A 50 -21.83 -18.45 -0.58
N ASN A 51 -20.71 -17.71 -0.65
CA ASN A 51 -19.85 -17.41 0.49
C ASN A 51 -19.75 -15.89 0.72
N SER A 52 -19.58 -15.51 1.99
CA SER A 52 -19.21 -14.16 2.39
C SER A 52 -17.80 -14.20 2.92
N PHE A 53 -16.91 -13.39 2.34
CA PHE A 53 -15.50 -13.35 2.71
C PHE A 53 -15.20 -12.07 3.49
N ALA A 54 -14.48 -12.21 4.59
CA ALA A 54 -13.99 -11.11 5.40
C ALA A 54 -12.45 -11.14 5.48
N VAL A 55 -11.87 -9.98 5.78
CA VAL A 55 -10.42 -9.90 6.04
C VAL A 55 -10.07 -10.81 7.22
N GLY A 56 -9.06 -11.65 7.00
CA GLY A 56 -8.60 -12.67 7.94
C GLY A 56 -9.08 -14.08 7.60
N ASP A 57 -10.12 -14.25 6.77
CA ASP A 57 -10.59 -15.57 6.36
C ASP A 57 -9.54 -16.35 5.55
N ILE A 58 -9.65 -17.68 5.52
CA ILE A 58 -8.72 -18.57 4.83
C ILE A 58 -9.43 -19.29 3.69
N LEU A 59 -8.93 -19.16 2.47
CA LEU A 59 -9.27 -20.04 1.36
C LEU A 59 -8.43 -21.32 1.41
N VAL A 60 -9.09 -22.47 1.29
CA VAL A 60 -8.44 -23.78 1.20
C VAL A 60 -8.71 -24.38 -0.16
N PHE A 61 -7.64 -24.56 -0.92
CA PHE A 61 -7.68 -25.17 -2.25
C PHE A 61 -7.17 -26.60 -2.16
N ASN A 62 -8.08 -27.56 -2.31
CA ASN A 62 -7.76 -28.98 -2.26
C ASN A 62 -7.45 -29.50 -3.67
N PHE A 63 -6.21 -29.90 -3.90
CA PHE A 63 -5.75 -30.51 -5.16
C PHE A 63 -4.56 -31.45 -4.91
N ALA A 64 -4.31 -32.38 -5.82
CA ALA A 64 -3.11 -33.23 -5.77
C ALA A 64 -1.89 -32.45 -6.28
N ALA A 65 -0.78 -32.51 -5.53
CA ALA A 65 0.48 -31.89 -5.95
C ALA A 65 0.90 -32.41 -7.35
N GLY A 66 1.34 -31.48 -8.21
CA GLY A 66 1.73 -31.78 -9.59
C GLY A 66 0.56 -31.90 -10.60
N ALA A 67 -0.69 -31.96 -10.14
CA ALA A 67 -1.87 -31.95 -11.03
C ALA A 67 -2.43 -30.54 -11.23
N HIS A 68 -2.40 -29.72 -10.18
CA HIS A 68 -2.87 -28.33 -10.20
C HIS A 68 -1.92 -27.47 -9.36
N ASP A 69 -2.08 -26.17 -9.50
CA ASP A 69 -1.51 -25.14 -8.63
C ASP A 69 -2.61 -24.12 -8.30
N VAL A 70 -2.30 -23.21 -7.39
CA VAL A 70 -3.11 -22.02 -7.13
C VAL A 70 -2.21 -20.82 -7.30
N THR A 71 -2.55 -19.98 -8.26
CA THR A 71 -1.82 -18.76 -8.56
C THR A 71 -2.73 -17.56 -8.36
N GLN A 72 -2.37 -16.68 -7.43
CA GLN A 72 -3.02 -15.38 -7.29
C GLN A 72 -2.46 -14.42 -8.34
N VAL A 73 -3.35 -13.74 -9.05
CA VAL A 73 -3.01 -12.84 -10.15
C VAL A 73 -3.78 -11.52 -10.03
N ASN A 74 -3.38 -10.52 -10.81
CA ASN A 74 -4.20 -9.33 -11.00
C ASN A 74 -5.41 -9.62 -11.91
N LYS A 75 -6.32 -8.66 -12.02
CA LYS A 75 -7.53 -8.81 -12.84
C LYS A 75 -7.25 -9.08 -14.32
N ALA A 76 -6.28 -8.40 -14.93
CA ALA A 76 -5.99 -8.56 -16.36
C ALA A 76 -5.41 -9.95 -16.68
N ASP A 77 -4.53 -10.46 -15.82
CA ASP A 77 -3.98 -11.81 -15.91
C ASP A 77 -5.06 -12.86 -15.62
N TYR A 78 -5.99 -12.59 -14.70
CA TYR A 78 -7.17 -13.45 -14.49
C TYR A 78 -8.04 -13.53 -15.74
N ASP A 79 -8.42 -12.38 -16.31
CA ASP A 79 -9.30 -12.29 -17.47
C ASP A 79 -8.70 -12.99 -18.70
N SER A 80 -7.37 -12.87 -18.87
CA SER A 80 -6.62 -13.51 -19.96
C SER A 80 -6.13 -14.93 -19.67
N CYS A 81 -6.36 -15.45 -18.46
CA CYS A 81 -5.80 -16.73 -17.99
C CYS A 81 -4.27 -16.82 -18.10
N SER A 82 -3.60 -15.70 -17.85
CA SER A 82 -2.14 -15.59 -17.83
C SER A 82 -1.61 -15.89 -16.42
N ALA A 83 -0.67 -16.82 -16.33
CA ALA A 83 0.12 -17.06 -15.14
C ALA A 83 1.52 -16.42 -15.23
N ALA A 84 1.71 -15.47 -16.15
CA ALA A 84 3.02 -14.87 -16.43
C ALA A 84 3.52 -13.95 -15.30
N ASN A 85 2.60 -13.28 -14.60
CA ASN A 85 2.92 -12.33 -13.53
C ASN A 85 2.21 -12.73 -12.23
N PRO A 86 2.61 -13.85 -11.59
CA PRO A 86 1.95 -14.31 -10.37
C PRO A 86 2.26 -13.36 -9.21
N MET A 87 1.23 -12.98 -8.45
CA MET A 87 1.41 -12.33 -7.15
C MET A 87 1.88 -13.36 -6.11
N MET A 88 1.35 -14.58 -6.20
CA MET A 88 1.75 -15.73 -5.40
C MET A 88 1.38 -17.02 -6.14
N THR A 89 2.19 -18.07 -6.01
CA THR A 89 1.89 -19.41 -6.53
C THR A 89 2.14 -20.47 -5.47
N SER A 90 1.19 -21.40 -5.33
CA SER A 90 1.32 -22.60 -4.52
C SER A 90 1.10 -23.85 -5.36
N THR A 91 2.12 -24.70 -5.46
CA THR A 91 2.13 -25.93 -6.27
C THR A 91 1.86 -27.20 -5.45
N THR A 92 1.69 -27.06 -4.13
CA THR A 92 1.45 -28.16 -3.20
C THR A 92 0.08 -28.01 -2.56
N GLY A 93 -0.77 -29.01 -2.73
CA GLY A 93 -2.09 -29.06 -2.11
C GLY A 93 -2.07 -29.79 -0.75
N PRO A 94 -2.99 -29.47 0.17
CA PRO A 94 -3.95 -28.37 0.08
C PRO A 94 -3.27 -27.02 0.33
N ALA A 95 -3.48 -26.06 -0.58
CA ALA A 95 -2.97 -24.69 -0.39
C ALA A 95 -3.93 -23.91 0.53
N ARG A 96 -3.36 -23.18 1.50
CA ARG A 96 -4.11 -22.34 2.45
C ARG A 96 -3.71 -20.89 2.24
N ILE A 97 -4.66 -20.04 1.86
CA ILE A 97 -4.41 -18.64 1.52
C ILE A 97 -5.27 -17.77 2.42
N THR A 98 -4.64 -16.95 3.26
CA THR A 98 -5.36 -15.97 4.09
C THR A 98 -5.70 -14.73 3.27
N LEU A 99 -6.94 -14.26 3.37
CA LEU A 99 -7.45 -13.05 2.75
C LEU A 99 -7.07 -11.84 3.63
N SER A 100 -5.90 -11.25 3.39
CA SER A 100 -5.34 -10.21 4.25
C SER A 100 -5.83 -8.78 3.94
N SER A 101 -6.58 -8.58 2.85
CA SER A 101 -7.11 -7.28 2.45
C SER A 101 -8.55 -7.38 1.95
N SER A 102 -9.28 -6.27 2.00
CA SER A 102 -10.59 -6.14 1.36
C SER A 102 -10.46 -5.92 -0.14
N GLY A 103 -11.50 -6.25 -0.89
CA GLY A 103 -11.58 -6.06 -2.34
C GLY A 103 -11.61 -7.38 -3.11
N GLU A 104 -11.47 -7.30 -4.42
CA GLU A 104 -11.46 -8.47 -5.29
C GLU A 104 -10.08 -9.15 -5.30
N HIS A 105 -10.08 -10.46 -5.07
CA HIS A 105 -8.90 -11.31 -5.22
C HIS A 105 -9.15 -12.35 -6.30
N TYR A 106 -8.17 -12.55 -7.18
CA TYR A 106 -8.29 -13.41 -8.36
C TYR A 106 -7.31 -14.56 -8.27
N PHE A 107 -7.82 -15.79 -8.39
CA PHE A 107 -7.02 -17.00 -8.34
C PHE A 107 -7.28 -17.85 -9.58
N ILE A 108 -6.21 -18.41 -10.15
CA ILE A 108 -6.25 -19.29 -11.32
C ILE A 108 -5.42 -20.55 -11.06
N CYS A 109 -5.67 -21.60 -11.83
CA CYS A 109 -4.66 -22.63 -12.05
C CYS A 109 -3.81 -22.24 -13.26
N GLY A 110 -2.50 -22.09 -13.07
CA GLY A 110 -1.52 -21.67 -14.06
C GLY A 110 -1.06 -22.80 -14.98
N VAL A 111 -1.44 -24.05 -14.71
CA VAL A 111 -1.18 -25.17 -15.62
C VAL A 111 -1.85 -24.91 -16.99
N PRO A 112 -1.13 -25.04 -18.11
CA PRO A 112 -1.65 -24.69 -19.43
C PRO A 112 -3.01 -25.31 -19.75
N GLY A 113 -3.97 -24.46 -20.13
CA GLY A 113 -5.34 -24.86 -20.48
C GLY A 113 -6.31 -24.98 -19.30
N HIS A 114 -5.84 -25.08 -18.05
CA HIS A 114 -6.72 -25.30 -16.89
C HIS A 114 -7.59 -24.08 -16.57
N CYS A 115 -6.98 -22.89 -16.50
CA CYS A 115 -7.73 -21.65 -16.28
C CYS A 115 -8.78 -21.42 -17.37
N SER A 116 -8.41 -21.58 -18.65
CA SER A 116 -9.32 -21.40 -19.78
C SER A 116 -10.46 -22.43 -19.80
N ALA A 117 -10.23 -23.61 -19.21
CA ALA A 117 -11.27 -24.62 -18.99
C ALA A 117 -12.14 -24.33 -17.74
N GLY A 118 -11.96 -23.18 -17.09
CA GLY A 118 -12.78 -22.70 -15.99
C GLY A 118 -12.18 -22.89 -14.60
N GLN A 119 -10.92 -23.34 -14.47
CA GLN A 119 -10.25 -23.46 -13.17
C GLN A 119 -9.72 -22.10 -12.69
N LYS A 120 -10.65 -21.22 -12.33
CA LYS A 120 -10.41 -19.85 -11.87
C LYS A 120 -11.52 -19.41 -10.93
N VAL A 121 -11.20 -18.59 -9.93
CA VAL A 121 -12.17 -18.04 -8.96
C VAL A 121 -11.83 -16.60 -8.61
N THR A 122 -12.87 -15.77 -8.53
CA THR A 122 -12.81 -14.43 -7.94
C THR A 122 -13.51 -14.49 -6.58
N VAL A 123 -12.90 -13.91 -5.56
CA VAL A 123 -13.55 -13.67 -4.27
C VAL A 123 -13.57 -12.18 -3.97
N ASN A 124 -14.67 -11.68 -3.45
CA ASN A 124 -14.79 -10.29 -3.01
C ASN A 124 -14.80 -10.24 -1.49
N VAL A 125 -13.76 -9.65 -0.91
CA VAL A 125 -13.52 -9.60 0.53
C VAL A 125 -14.07 -8.29 1.08
N LEU A 126 -14.99 -8.39 2.03
CA LEU A 126 -15.59 -7.22 2.66
C LEU A 126 -14.57 -6.55 3.57
N ALA A 127 -14.54 -5.21 3.54
CA ALA A 127 -13.81 -4.44 4.53
C ALA A 127 -14.36 -4.74 5.92
N SER A 128 -13.48 -4.99 6.87
CA SER A 128 -13.84 -5.18 8.27
C SER A 128 -14.62 -3.96 8.74
N THR A 129 -15.92 -4.11 8.96
CA THR A 129 -16.72 -3.11 9.67
C THR A 129 -16.40 -3.25 11.16
N THR A 130 -15.19 -2.88 11.58
CA THR A 130 -14.97 -2.57 12.98
C THR A 130 -15.86 -1.38 13.30
N ALA A 131 -16.83 -1.63 14.19
CA ALA A 131 -17.79 -0.67 14.68
C ALA A 131 -17.13 0.68 14.95
N SER A 132 -17.73 1.75 14.41
CA SER A 132 -17.42 3.11 14.78
C SER A 132 -17.32 3.21 16.30
N SER A 133 -16.20 3.76 16.77
CA SER A 133 -16.02 4.15 18.17
C SER A 133 -17.30 4.80 18.71
N PRO A 134 -17.81 4.44 19.90
CA PRO A 134 -19.02 5.04 20.43
C PRO A 134 -18.85 6.57 20.45
N ALA A 135 -19.84 7.27 19.92
CA ALA A 135 -19.88 8.72 19.88
C ALA A 135 -19.54 9.32 21.26
N PRO A 136 -18.80 10.45 21.32
CA PRO A 136 -18.56 11.13 22.58
C PRO A 136 -19.90 11.40 23.28
N ALA A 137 -19.96 11.11 24.58
CA ALA A 137 -21.16 11.36 25.38
C ALA A 137 -21.63 12.82 25.22
N PRO A 138 -22.94 13.08 25.21
CA PRO A 138 -23.46 14.45 25.17
C PRO A 138 -22.92 15.23 26.37
N VAL A 139 -22.14 16.28 26.11
CA VAL A 139 -21.78 17.24 27.14
C VAL A 139 -23.05 17.91 27.64
N THR A 140 -23.33 17.75 28.94
CA THR A 140 -24.43 18.42 29.63
C THR A 140 -24.26 19.94 29.52
N PRO A 141 -25.28 20.70 29.10
CA PRO A 141 -25.22 22.16 29.15
C PRO A 141 -25.25 22.62 30.61
N SER A 142 -24.26 23.40 31.03
CA SER A 142 -24.32 24.14 32.29
C SER A 142 -25.46 25.16 32.23
N SER A 143 -26.29 25.11 33.26
CA SER A 143 -27.51 25.91 33.48
C SER A 143 -27.29 27.44 33.32
N PRO A 144 -28.27 28.20 32.81
CA PRO A 144 -28.15 29.63 32.59
C PRO A 144 -28.27 30.44 33.89
N ALA A 145 -27.44 31.47 34.03
CA ALA A 145 -27.56 32.48 35.09
C ALA A 145 -28.81 33.37 34.88
N PRO A 146 -29.44 33.88 35.95
CA PRO A 146 -30.74 34.52 35.86
C PRO A 146 -30.67 35.94 35.29
N ARG A 147 -31.66 36.21 34.43
CA ARG A 147 -31.93 37.47 33.74
C ARG A 147 -32.42 38.53 34.75
N ARG A 148 -31.82 39.72 34.74
CA ARG A 148 -32.34 40.90 35.46
C ARG A 148 -32.99 41.85 34.45
N ALA A 149 -34.30 42.04 34.58
CA ALA A 149 -35.07 43.14 34.00
C ALA A 149 -35.04 44.32 35.00
N LEU A 150 -35.23 45.61 34.70
CA LEU A 150 -35.97 46.39 33.71
C LEU A 150 -35.29 47.79 33.61
N THR A 151 -35.52 48.57 32.56
CA THR A 151 -36.39 49.79 32.59
C THR A 151 -36.41 50.55 31.25
N PRO A 152 -37.47 51.34 30.95
CA PRO A 152 -37.76 51.91 29.63
C PRO A 152 -37.64 53.46 29.55
N THR A 153 -37.87 53.99 28.33
CA THR A 153 -38.25 55.39 27.98
C THR A 153 -37.04 56.33 27.78
N SER A 154 -36.85 57.07 26.68
CA SER A 154 -37.77 58.01 26.00
C SER A 154 -37.29 58.38 24.57
N ALA A 155 -38.24 58.68 23.67
CA ALA A 155 -38.10 59.59 22.50
C ALA A 155 -38.30 61.06 23.00
N PRO A 156 -38.14 62.19 22.23
CA PRO A 156 -38.39 62.36 20.78
C PRO A 156 -37.58 63.43 19.96
N THR A 157 -37.62 63.30 18.60
CA THR A 157 -37.75 64.36 17.52
C THR A 157 -36.66 65.46 17.29
N PRO A 158 -36.75 66.34 16.25
CA PRO A 158 -36.59 66.12 14.79
C PRO A 158 -35.75 67.26 14.09
N SER A 159 -35.90 67.41 12.75
CA SER A 159 -35.50 68.56 11.86
C SER A 159 -34.11 68.50 11.21
N THR A 160 -33.83 68.93 9.96
CA THR A 160 -34.56 69.46 8.78
C THR A 160 -33.60 69.47 7.58
N SER A 161 -34.16 69.51 6.35
CA SER A 161 -33.60 69.65 4.98
C SER A 161 -32.74 70.94 4.72
N PRO A 162 -32.38 71.41 3.49
CA PRO A 162 -32.67 70.95 2.09
C PRO A 162 -31.59 71.19 0.97
N VAL A 163 -31.93 70.75 -0.26
CA VAL A 163 -31.85 71.47 -1.58
C VAL A 163 -30.64 71.35 -2.56
N SER A 164 -31.01 70.97 -3.82
CA SER A 164 -30.59 71.37 -5.20
C SER A 164 -29.11 71.25 -5.65
N GLY A 165 -28.77 70.70 -6.84
CA GLY A 165 -29.11 71.15 -8.21
C GLY A 165 -28.07 72.22 -8.64
N ASP A 166 -27.39 72.27 -9.79
CA ASP A 166 -27.57 71.78 -11.17
C ASP A 166 -26.29 72.23 -11.99
N PHE A 167 -26.16 71.86 -13.28
CA PHE A 167 -25.33 72.48 -14.37
C PHE A 167 -23.87 72.03 -14.75
N PRO A 168 -23.42 72.22 -16.04
CA PRO A 168 -22.77 71.19 -16.87
C PRO A 168 -21.45 71.61 -17.60
N SER A 169 -21.00 70.77 -18.56
CA SER A 169 -20.04 71.03 -19.67
C SER A 169 -18.54 70.96 -19.28
N SER A 170 -17.59 70.29 -19.96
CA SER A 170 -17.34 70.12 -21.40
C SER A 170 -16.36 68.92 -21.66
N ALA A 171 -16.34 68.41 -22.89
CA ALA A 171 -15.58 67.26 -23.45
C ALA A 171 -14.02 67.39 -23.48
N PRO A 172 -13.24 66.52 -24.18
CA PRO A 172 -13.19 65.04 -24.21
C PRO A 172 -11.73 64.47 -24.07
N ALA A 173 -11.58 63.17 -23.75
CA ALA A 173 -10.46 62.36 -24.25
C ALA A 173 -10.78 60.86 -24.20
N ARG A 174 -10.52 60.18 -25.32
CA ARG A 174 -10.81 58.78 -25.61
C ARG A 174 -9.86 57.85 -24.86
N THR A 175 -10.36 56.70 -24.39
CA THR A 175 -9.70 55.38 -24.53
C THR A 175 -10.74 54.27 -24.26
N PRO A 176 -10.64 53.11 -24.93
CA PRO A 176 -11.60 52.02 -24.78
C PRO A 176 -11.20 51.13 -23.59
N SER A 177 -12.10 50.95 -22.63
CA SER A 177 -11.94 49.96 -21.55
C SER A 177 -13.10 48.99 -21.59
N THR A 178 -12.76 47.74 -21.90
CA THR A 178 -13.63 46.58 -22.02
C THR A 178 -14.36 46.27 -20.71
N SER A 179 -15.65 45.98 -20.81
CA SER A 179 -16.48 45.46 -19.71
C SER A 179 -15.96 44.11 -19.20
N PRO A 180 -16.23 43.75 -17.93
CA PRO A 180 -15.70 42.54 -17.30
C PRO A 180 -16.57 41.32 -17.62
N VAL A 181 -15.93 40.19 -17.90
CA VAL A 181 -16.59 38.87 -17.89
C VAL A 181 -16.42 38.29 -16.49
N SER A 182 -17.54 37.98 -15.83
CA SER A 182 -17.57 37.21 -14.59
C SER A 182 -17.12 35.78 -14.91
N GLY A 183 -16.02 35.35 -14.32
CA GLY A 183 -15.60 33.95 -14.30
C GLY A 183 -15.83 33.38 -12.91
N ASP A 184 -16.69 32.37 -12.82
CA ASP A 184 -16.94 31.60 -11.62
C ASP A 184 -15.66 30.93 -11.11
N VAL A 185 -15.40 31.08 -9.81
CA VAL A 185 -14.29 30.42 -9.10
C VAL A 185 -14.61 28.92 -8.99
N PRO A 186 -13.73 28.01 -9.44
CA PRO A 186 -13.93 26.59 -9.18
C PRO A 186 -13.77 26.34 -7.68
N THR A 187 -14.85 25.87 -7.05
CA THR A 187 -14.84 25.36 -5.68
C THR A 187 -13.76 24.28 -5.58
N SER A 188 -12.80 24.49 -4.66
CA SER A 188 -11.73 23.55 -4.34
C SER A 188 -12.31 22.18 -3.98
N ALA A 189 -11.79 21.14 -4.63
CA ALA A 189 -12.10 19.76 -4.31
C ALA A 189 -11.88 19.51 -2.80
N PRO A 190 -12.76 18.74 -2.14
CA PRO A 190 -12.61 18.44 -0.72
C PRO A 190 -11.28 17.71 -0.46
N ALA A 191 -10.57 18.16 0.57
CA ALA A 191 -9.32 17.55 1.01
C ALA A 191 -9.52 16.05 1.33
N PRO A 192 -8.59 15.16 0.93
CA PRO A 192 -8.70 13.73 1.24
C PRO A 192 -8.73 13.53 2.75
N SER A 193 -9.73 12.78 3.22
CA SER A 193 -9.95 12.52 4.64
C SER A 193 -8.77 11.73 5.22
N ALA A 194 -8.28 12.16 6.39
CA ALA A 194 -7.19 11.50 7.10
C ALA A 194 -7.60 10.06 7.50
N ARG A 195 -7.01 9.07 6.84
CA ARG A 195 -7.14 7.64 7.19
C ARG A 195 -6.31 7.35 8.44
N SER A 196 -6.85 6.55 9.35
CA SER A 196 -6.11 6.08 10.53
C SER A 196 -4.92 5.21 10.13
N PRO A 197 -3.82 5.20 10.92
CA PRO A 197 -2.67 4.33 10.68
C PRO A 197 -3.07 2.87 10.44
N MET A 198 -2.57 2.30 9.35
CA MET A 198 -2.72 0.88 9.05
C MET A 198 -1.46 0.10 9.40
N THR A 199 -1.66 -1.15 9.78
CA THR A 199 -0.57 -2.09 10.05
C THR A 199 -0.47 -3.10 8.90
N TYR A 200 0.69 -3.17 8.26
CA TYR A 200 0.98 -4.08 7.17
C TYR A 200 1.91 -5.19 7.62
N THR A 201 1.49 -6.45 7.45
CA THR A 201 2.37 -7.59 7.69
C THR A 201 3.17 -7.87 6.43
N VAL A 202 4.48 -7.65 6.49
CA VAL A 202 5.39 -7.78 5.35
C VAL A 202 5.46 -9.23 4.90
N GLY A 203 5.15 -9.47 3.62
CA GLY A 203 5.08 -10.81 3.04
C GLY A 203 3.84 -11.62 3.44
N ASP A 204 2.86 -11.02 4.12
CA ASP A 204 1.63 -11.70 4.56
C ASP A 204 1.94 -13.03 5.31
N SER A 205 1.47 -14.16 4.78
CA SER A 205 1.71 -15.49 5.33
C SER A 205 3.12 -16.03 5.08
N PHE A 206 3.80 -15.52 4.03
CA PHE A 206 5.20 -15.86 3.77
C PHE A 206 6.12 -15.25 4.83
N GLY A 207 5.77 -14.09 5.37
CA GLY A 207 6.56 -13.36 6.35
C GLY A 207 7.86 -12.78 5.75
N TRP A 208 8.78 -12.38 6.63
CA TRP A 208 10.09 -11.88 6.27
C TRP A 208 11.10 -13.02 6.22
N ASN A 209 11.00 -13.86 5.18
CA ASN A 209 11.91 -14.97 4.89
C ASN A 209 12.61 -14.76 3.54
N ILE A 210 13.60 -15.61 3.22
CA ILE A 210 14.29 -15.55 1.92
C ILE A 210 13.38 -16.13 0.82
N PRO A 211 12.97 -15.34 -0.18
CA PRO A 211 12.10 -15.82 -1.25
C PRO A 211 12.86 -16.72 -2.24
N THR A 212 12.18 -17.76 -2.75
CA THR A 212 12.77 -18.68 -3.74
C THR A 212 12.92 -18.03 -5.13
N ASN A 213 12.15 -16.97 -5.42
CA ASN A 213 12.11 -16.28 -6.73
C ASN A 213 12.78 -14.89 -6.69
N GLY A 214 13.72 -14.66 -5.78
CA GLY A 214 14.39 -13.37 -5.62
C GLY A 214 13.46 -12.27 -5.10
N ALA A 215 13.86 -11.01 -5.29
CA ALA A 215 13.24 -9.85 -4.65
C ALA A 215 11.79 -9.55 -5.09
N THR A 216 11.30 -10.24 -6.12
CA THR A 216 9.96 -10.04 -6.71
C THR A 216 8.83 -10.23 -5.72
N LEU A 217 8.97 -11.13 -4.73
CA LEU A 217 7.93 -11.40 -3.73
C LEU A 217 7.58 -10.13 -2.94
N PHE A 218 8.57 -9.44 -2.40
CA PHE A 218 8.33 -8.25 -1.57
C PHE A 218 7.99 -7.02 -2.40
N GLN A 219 8.49 -6.93 -3.64
CA GLN A 219 8.07 -5.90 -4.60
C GLN A 219 6.59 -6.05 -4.95
N ASN A 220 6.14 -7.27 -5.26
CA ASN A 220 4.73 -7.57 -5.55
C ASN A 220 3.86 -7.40 -4.31
N TRP A 221 4.38 -7.76 -3.14
CA TRP A 221 3.70 -7.50 -1.88
C TRP A 221 3.49 -5.99 -1.66
N ALA A 222 4.49 -5.15 -1.94
CA ALA A 222 4.37 -3.71 -1.82
C ALA A 222 3.44 -3.09 -2.87
N ALA A 223 3.34 -3.71 -4.05
CA ALA A 223 2.57 -3.20 -5.17
C ALA A 223 1.08 -3.01 -4.80
N GLY A 224 0.55 -1.84 -5.15
CA GLY A 224 -0.86 -1.47 -4.91
C GLY A 224 -1.19 -1.15 -3.45
N LYS A 225 -0.20 -1.04 -2.56
CA LYS A 225 -0.40 -0.57 -1.18
C LYS A 225 -0.09 0.92 -1.08
N ASP A 226 -1.01 1.65 -0.46
CA ASP A 226 -0.86 3.06 -0.16
C ASP A 226 -0.32 3.21 1.27
N PHE A 227 1.00 3.31 1.38
CA PHE A 227 1.68 3.59 2.65
C PHE A 227 1.63 5.08 2.96
N MET A 228 1.31 5.42 4.20
CA MET A 228 1.29 6.78 4.70
C MET A 228 2.10 6.92 5.98
N VAL A 229 2.52 8.16 6.26
CA VAL A 229 3.12 8.49 7.55
C VAL A 229 2.15 8.10 8.68
N GLY A 230 2.67 7.35 9.64
CA GLY A 230 1.93 6.77 10.76
C GLY A 230 1.67 5.27 10.61
N ASP A 231 1.66 4.73 9.40
CA ASP A 231 1.48 3.29 9.17
C ASP A 231 2.61 2.48 9.81
N ILE A 232 2.36 1.19 10.06
CA ILE A 232 3.29 0.28 10.74
C ILE A 232 3.58 -0.92 9.83
N LEU A 233 4.86 -1.18 9.56
CA LEU A 233 5.31 -2.44 8.97
C LEU A 233 5.61 -3.46 10.07
N VAL A 234 5.13 -4.69 9.89
CA VAL A 234 5.38 -5.82 10.80
C VAL A 234 6.12 -6.90 10.03
N PHE A 235 7.35 -7.17 10.42
CA PHE A 235 8.19 -8.20 9.83
C PHE A 235 8.21 -9.41 10.75
N ASN A 236 7.56 -10.49 10.32
CA ASN A 236 7.54 -11.77 11.04
C ASN A 236 8.64 -12.68 10.51
N TYR A 237 9.55 -13.13 11.37
CA TYR A 237 10.64 -14.02 10.99
C TYR A 237 11.12 -14.86 12.19
N THR A 238 11.87 -15.93 11.93
CA THR A 238 12.44 -16.76 12.99
C THR A 238 13.58 -16.02 13.69
N ALA A 239 13.52 -15.94 15.03
CA ALA A 239 14.55 -15.27 15.83
C ALA A 239 15.94 -15.86 15.57
N GLY A 240 16.93 -15.00 15.32
CA GLY A 240 18.30 -15.39 14.98
C GLY A 240 18.50 -15.85 13.53
N ALA A 241 17.45 -16.08 12.74
CA ALA A 241 17.57 -16.43 11.33
C ALA A 241 17.58 -15.18 10.42
N HIS A 242 16.83 -14.14 10.78
CA HIS A 242 16.72 -12.91 10.00
C HIS A 242 16.79 -11.69 10.91
N ASN A 243 16.91 -10.53 10.29
CA ASN A 243 16.80 -9.21 10.90
C ASN A 243 16.21 -8.24 9.85
N VAL A 244 15.87 -7.03 10.28
CA VAL A 244 15.36 -5.96 9.42
C VAL A 244 16.27 -4.76 9.58
N ALA A 245 16.96 -4.40 8.50
CA ALA A 245 17.77 -3.19 8.43
C ALA A 245 17.09 -2.18 7.52
N GLU A 246 16.89 -0.96 8.00
CA GLU A 246 16.53 0.18 7.14
C GLU A 246 17.81 0.78 6.57
N VAL A 247 17.83 1.05 5.28
CA VAL A 247 19.02 1.49 4.55
C VAL A 247 18.68 2.60 3.56
N ILE A 248 19.72 3.26 3.03
CA ILE A 248 19.57 4.18 1.90
C ILE A 248 19.45 3.42 0.57
N SER A 249 18.96 4.09 -0.48
CA SER A 249 18.74 3.49 -1.81
C SER A 249 19.97 2.81 -2.43
N ASP A 250 21.16 3.42 -2.30
CA ASP A 250 22.41 2.85 -2.82
C ASP A 250 22.76 1.53 -2.11
N ALA A 251 22.59 1.49 -0.79
CA ALA A 251 22.84 0.31 0.02
C ALA A 251 21.80 -0.79 -0.25
N TYR A 252 20.55 -0.43 -0.50
CA TYR A 252 19.50 -1.36 -0.95
C TYR A 252 19.87 -2.00 -2.29
N THR A 253 20.18 -1.19 -3.30
CA THR A 253 20.51 -1.65 -4.66
C THR A 253 21.74 -2.56 -4.67
N ALA A 254 22.75 -2.22 -3.85
CA ALA A 254 23.98 -2.99 -3.73
C ALA A 254 23.90 -4.15 -2.72
N CYS A 255 22.77 -4.33 -2.02
CA CYS A 255 22.65 -5.22 -0.86
C CYS A 255 23.80 -5.05 0.18
N THR A 256 24.20 -3.80 0.41
CA THR A 256 25.24 -3.46 1.39
C THR A 256 24.62 -3.36 2.78
N THR A 257 25.18 -4.10 3.73
CA THR A 257 24.64 -4.23 5.09
C THR A 257 25.44 -3.43 6.13
N THR A 258 26.46 -2.71 5.68
CA THR A 258 27.32 -1.88 6.52
C THR A 258 26.63 -0.54 6.81
N ASN A 259 26.58 -0.15 8.08
CA ASN A 259 26.00 1.13 8.55
C ASN A 259 24.53 1.34 8.15
N PRO A 260 23.61 0.45 8.57
CA PRO A 260 22.19 0.69 8.34
C PRO A 260 21.70 1.91 9.14
N ILE A 261 20.64 2.56 8.65
CA ILE A 261 19.96 3.66 9.34
C ILE A 261 19.40 3.14 10.67
N SER A 262 18.79 1.95 10.63
CA SER A 262 18.32 1.23 11.80
C SER A 262 18.46 -0.28 11.59
N LEU A 263 18.61 -1.04 12.68
CA LEU A 263 18.68 -2.49 12.64
C LEU A 263 17.88 -3.06 13.81
N ASP A 264 16.89 -3.91 13.49
CA ASP A 264 16.12 -4.67 14.47
C ASP A 264 16.28 -6.17 14.21
N SER A 265 16.53 -6.92 15.28
CA SER A 265 16.74 -8.38 15.25
C SER A 265 15.76 -9.13 16.16
N ASN A 266 14.73 -8.44 16.70
CA ASN A 266 13.73 -9.01 17.58
C ASN A 266 12.42 -9.23 16.81
N PRO A 267 12.06 -10.46 16.46
CA PRO A 267 10.79 -10.71 15.79
C PRO A 267 9.60 -10.71 16.77
N PRO A 268 8.42 -10.24 16.33
CA PRO A 268 8.23 -9.53 15.07
C PRO A 268 8.75 -8.10 15.16
N SER A 269 9.56 -7.67 14.19
CA SER A 269 10.02 -6.28 14.12
C SER A 269 8.86 -5.39 13.69
N ARG A 270 8.64 -4.29 14.43
CA ARG A 270 7.56 -3.33 14.18
C ARG A 270 8.17 -1.97 13.88
N ILE A 271 8.02 -1.50 12.64
CA ILE A 271 8.58 -0.24 12.17
C ILE A 271 7.44 0.71 11.85
N THR A 272 7.35 1.82 12.59
CA THR A 272 6.42 2.91 12.28
C THR A 272 7.02 3.79 11.19
N LEU A 273 6.27 4.06 10.12
CA LEU A 273 6.65 4.94 9.03
C LEU A 273 6.48 6.40 9.49
N THR A 274 7.56 7.04 9.95
CA THR A 274 7.49 8.38 10.54
C THR A 274 7.75 9.51 9.55
N THR A 275 8.28 9.19 8.37
CA THR A 275 8.61 10.16 7.32
C THR A 275 7.97 9.77 5.99
N ALA A 276 7.73 10.77 5.14
CA ALA A 276 7.32 10.55 3.77
C ALA A 276 8.53 10.34 2.85
N GLY A 277 8.32 9.66 1.72
CA GLY A 277 9.35 9.36 0.73
C GLY A 277 9.64 7.87 0.60
N GLU A 278 10.71 7.54 -0.10
CA GLU A 278 11.13 6.16 -0.29
C GLU A 278 11.80 5.61 0.98
N HIS A 279 11.37 4.41 1.38
CA HIS A 279 11.97 3.65 2.46
C HIS A 279 12.45 2.30 1.93
N PHE A 280 13.64 1.89 2.34
CA PHE A 280 14.28 0.66 1.89
C PHE A 280 14.65 -0.20 3.08
N TYR A 281 14.22 -1.46 3.03
CA TYR A 281 14.47 -2.46 4.06
C TYR A 281 15.14 -3.69 3.45
N LEU A 282 16.08 -4.29 4.17
CA LEU A 282 16.72 -5.54 3.76
C LEU A 282 17.07 -6.42 4.97
N CYS A 283 17.31 -7.70 4.73
CA CYS A 283 17.95 -8.54 5.73
C CYS A 283 19.47 -8.44 5.61
N ALA A 284 20.12 -8.06 6.72
CA ALA A 284 21.56 -7.83 6.82
C ALA A 284 22.38 -9.12 7.04
N VAL A 285 21.72 -10.27 7.17
CA VAL A 285 22.41 -11.57 7.25
C VAL A 285 23.10 -11.87 5.91
N PRO A 286 24.37 -12.32 5.89
CA PRO A 286 25.11 -12.55 4.66
C PRO A 286 24.35 -13.41 3.63
N GLY A 287 24.22 -12.89 2.41
CA GLY A 287 23.56 -13.57 1.29
C GLY A 287 22.03 -13.43 1.23
N HIS A 288 21.37 -12.97 2.31
CA HIS A 288 19.90 -12.93 2.36
C HIS A 288 19.29 -11.84 1.46
N CYS A 289 19.84 -10.61 1.52
CA CYS A 289 19.39 -9.53 0.64
C CYS A 289 19.55 -9.89 -0.84
N SER A 290 20.72 -10.43 -1.24
CA SER A 290 21.00 -10.82 -2.62
C SER A 290 20.11 -11.97 -3.10
N ALA A 291 19.64 -12.82 -2.18
CA ALA A 291 18.65 -13.86 -2.45
C ALA A 291 17.20 -13.31 -2.51
N GLY A 292 17.01 -11.99 -2.37
CA GLY A 292 15.74 -11.31 -2.56
C GLY A 292 15.04 -10.87 -1.27
N GLN A 293 15.66 -11.03 -0.10
CA GLN A 293 15.07 -10.59 1.17
C GLN A 293 15.25 -9.08 1.37
N GLN A 294 14.50 -8.31 0.57
CA GLN A 294 14.54 -6.84 0.54
C GLN A 294 13.18 -6.26 0.10
N LEU A 295 12.82 -5.09 0.63
CA LEU A 295 11.56 -4.39 0.41
C LEU A 295 11.84 -2.91 0.14
N SER A 296 11.26 -2.36 -0.92
CA SER A 296 11.18 -0.91 -1.14
C SER A 296 9.72 -0.49 -1.10
N ILE A 297 9.43 0.64 -0.45
CA ILE A 297 8.11 1.25 -0.41
C ILE A 297 8.21 2.76 -0.60
N ASN A 298 7.14 3.38 -1.09
CA ASN A 298 7.00 4.82 -1.12
C ASN A 298 5.89 5.24 -0.15
N VAL A 299 6.22 6.12 0.79
CA VAL A 299 5.33 6.57 1.86
C VAL A 299 4.82 7.96 1.55
N ALA A 300 3.52 8.11 1.42
CA ALA A 300 2.90 9.41 1.25
C ALA A 300 2.90 10.21 2.57
N GLY A 301 3.16 11.51 2.46
CA GLY A 301 3.05 12.40 3.61
C GLY A 301 1.61 12.57 4.07
N ALA A 302 1.40 12.79 5.37
CA ALA A 302 0.13 13.32 5.84
C ALA A 302 -0.13 14.63 5.10
N ALA A 303 -1.31 14.79 4.50
CA ALA A 303 -1.66 15.99 3.77
C ALA A 303 -1.55 17.22 4.70
N SER A 304 -0.41 17.92 4.60
CA SER A 304 -0.25 19.22 5.23
C SER A 304 -1.16 20.19 4.50
N SER A 305 -2.27 20.56 5.12
CA SER A 305 -3.09 21.68 4.70
C SER A 305 -2.31 22.98 4.92
N THR A 306 -1.43 23.32 3.99
CA THR A 306 -0.85 24.66 3.89
C THR A 306 -1.21 25.22 2.52
N PRO A 307 -1.93 26.34 2.42
CA PRO A 307 -2.19 27.00 1.14
C PRO A 307 -0.87 27.41 0.49
N GLY A 308 -0.52 26.74 -0.61
CA GLY A 308 0.64 27.09 -1.42
C GLY A 308 0.40 28.39 -2.17
N THR A 309 1.12 29.44 -1.81
CA THR A 309 1.35 30.61 -2.66
C THR A 309 1.96 30.16 -3.99
N PRO A 310 1.46 30.58 -5.15
CA PRO A 310 2.08 30.23 -6.43
C PRO A 310 3.41 30.99 -6.56
N SER A 311 4.51 30.25 -6.75
CA SER A 311 5.82 30.80 -7.08
C SER A 311 6.25 30.28 -8.46
N PRO A 312 6.94 31.10 -9.27
CA PRO A 312 6.78 31.13 -10.71
C PRO A 312 7.58 30.05 -11.45
N SER A 313 7.08 29.73 -12.65
CA SER A 313 7.75 28.92 -13.66
C SER A 313 9.21 29.32 -13.85
N GLY A 314 10.11 28.36 -13.61
CA GLY A 314 11.52 28.45 -13.96
C GLY A 314 11.71 28.38 -15.47
N SER A 315 12.10 29.52 -16.01
CA SER A 315 12.59 29.73 -17.38
C SER A 315 13.68 28.73 -17.76
N THR A 316 13.54 28.15 -18.94
CA THR A 316 14.62 27.49 -19.68
C THR A 316 15.71 28.50 -20.00
N THR A 317 16.96 28.20 -19.64
CA THR A 317 18.14 28.87 -20.19
C THR A 317 19.10 27.85 -20.80
N PRO A 318 19.75 28.16 -21.94
CA PRO A 318 20.47 27.19 -22.75
C PRO A 318 21.93 27.05 -22.31
N SER A 319 22.44 25.82 -22.27
CA SER A 319 23.88 25.55 -22.15
C SER A 319 24.57 25.68 -23.50
N SER A 320 25.72 26.36 -23.52
CA SER A 320 26.65 26.46 -24.65
C SER A 320 28.08 26.57 -24.09
N PRO A 321 29.15 26.37 -24.89
CA PRO A 321 29.86 25.09 -24.95
C PRO A 321 31.27 25.16 -24.33
N ALA A 322 31.78 24.01 -23.88
CA ALA A 322 33.20 23.74 -23.71
C ALA A 322 33.49 22.52 -24.62
N GLY A 323 34.51 22.46 -25.47
CA GLY A 323 35.84 23.06 -25.43
C GLY A 323 36.75 21.94 -25.91
N ASP A 324 37.21 22.03 -27.16
CA ASP A 324 38.00 21.02 -27.85
C ASP A 324 39.33 20.72 -27.14
N VAL A 325 39.61 19.44 -26.90
CA VAL A 325 40.99 18.92 -26.81
C VAL A 325 41.08 17.58 -27.54
N ALA A 326 41.94 17.57 -28.56
CA ALA A 326 42.22 16.49 -29.49
C ALA A 326 43.03 15.32 -28.88
N PRO A 327 43.03 14.13 -29.51
CA PRO A 327 43.73 12.93 -29.03
C PRO A 327 45.19 12.86 -29.53
N PRO A 328 46.09 12.12 -28.86
CA PRO A 328 47.29 11.60 -29.50
C PRO A 328 47.08 10.21 -30.10
N SER A 329 47.58 10.08 -31.33
CA SER A 329 47.63 8.90 -32.21
C SER A 329 48.75 7.89 -31.87
N PRO A 330 48.79 6.71 -32.52
CA PRO A 330 49.45 5.50 -32.04
C PRO A 330 50.86 5.28 -32.63
N ASN A 331 51.66 4.41 -31.99
CA ASN A 331 52.85 3.70 -32.48
C ASN A 331 53.26 2.67 -31.39
N SER A 332 53.90 1.51 -31.59
CA SER A 332 54.03 0.52 -32.67
C SER A 332 54.70 -0.71 -32.02
N ALA A 333 54.32 -1.91 -32.47
CA ALA A 333 55.00 -3.22 -32.45
C ALA A 333 56.08 -3.58 -31.40
N THR A 334 55.91 -4.74 -30.74
CA THR A 334 56.87 -5.86 -30.90
C THR A 334 56.24 -7.22 -30.58
N SER A 335 56.47 -8.17 -31.49
CA SER A 335 56.06 -9.58 -31.42
C SER A 335 57.14 -10.42 -30.74
N VAL A 336 56.77 -11.42 -29.94
CA VAL A 336 57.52 -12.68 -29.83
C VAL A 336 56.57 -13.85 -29.64
N ALA A 337 56.80 -14.87 -30.46
CA ALA A 337 56.07 -16.12 -30.53
C ALA A 337 56.60 -17.16 -29.53
N GLY A 338 55.77 -18.18 -29.25
CA GLY A 338 56.28 -19.54 -29.06
C GLY A 338 55.62 -20.37 -27.96
N VAL A 339 54.91 -21.44 -28.39
CA VAL A 339 54.95 -22.85 -27.91
C VAL A 339 54.84 -23.14 -26.39
N SER A 340 54.15 -24.16 -25.87
CA SER A 340 53.57 -25.40 -26.40
C SER A 340 52.75 -26.06 -25.29
N ALA A 341 51.94 -27.05 -25.70
CA ALA A 341 51.11 -27.93 -24.88
C ALA A 341 51.87 -28.73 -23.81
N ALA A 342 51.18 -29.04 -22.71
CA ALA A 342 51.39 -30.29 -21.97
C ALA A 342 50.10 -30.70 -21.25
N ALA A 343 49.60 -31.87 -21.64
CA ALA A 343 48.55 -32.62 -20.96
C ALA A 343 49.02 -33.07 -19.57
N PHE A 344 48.12 -33.11 -18.58
CA PHE A 344 48.31 -33.96 -17.42
C PHE A 344 47.15 -34.95 -17.29
N LEU A 345 47.60 -36.21 -17.35
CA LEU A 345 46.87 -37.46 -17.28
C LEU A 345 46.43 -37.73 -15.84
N SER A 346 45.28 -38.37 -15.75
CA SER A 346 44.66 -39.06 -14.62
C SER A 346 45.65 -39.82 -13.71
N VAL A 347 45.43 -39.76 -12.39
CA VAL A 347 45.70 -40.88 -11.47
C VAL A 347 44.53 -40.99 -10.49
N PHE A 348 43.72 -42.02 -10.71
CA PHE A 348 42.91 -42.67 -9.68
C PHE A 348 43.84 -43.44 -8.74
N VAL A 349 43.71 -43.22 -7.43
CA VAL A 349 43.99 -44.27 -6.42
C VAL A 349 42.84 -44.26 -5.43
N ALA A 350 42.02 -45.30 -5.52
CA ALA A 350 41.20 -45.75 -4.42
C ALA A 350 42.10 -46.46 -3.41
N LEU A 351 41.96 -46.14 -2.12
CA LEU A 351 42.24 -47.14 -1.09
C LEU A 351 41.31 -46.96 0.10
N LEU A 352 40.68 -48.09 0.43
CA LEU A 352 39.83 -48.39 1.55
C LEU A 352 40.42 -47.95 2.90
N LEU A 353 39.62 -47.24 3.69
CA LEU A 353 39.19 -47.58 5.06
C LEU A 353 38.18 -46.53 5.55
#